data_AF-A0A227JGU9-F1
#
_entry.id   AF-A0A227JGU9-F1
#
_cell.length_a   1.000
_cell.length_b   1.000
_cell.length_c   1.000
_cell.angle_alpha   90.00
_cell.angle_beta   90.00
_cell.angle_gamma   90.00
#
_symmetry.space_group_name_H-M   'P 1'
#
loop_
_entity.id
_entity.type
_entity.pdbx_description
1 polymer ?
#
loop_
_entity_poly.entity_id
_entity_poly.type
_entity_poly.pdbx_seq_one_letter_code
_entity_poly.pdbx_strand_id
1 'polypeptide(L)'
;MKHKGLIRSYEMEFAFLYRLSDLAVIVTFMLLLVLKDTNTSMDKDYVILSFVGGISFLFMAESGNLYRSWRTSSFREQMFIVCMSWLMTSALLFMVLYFSEVYPLFDRSILALWVTITPALLLAWRVTFRTVLAYLRKMGFNTRTAIIIGQTPHGITLANEIQNHTEHGVLFDGFYDERSSDRLPSSEYPIKGAVNQALERAKRGEVDYVY
;
A
#
# COMPACT_ATOMS: atom_id res chain seq x y z
N MET A 1 14.41 29.61 -0.71
CA MET A 1 13.86 29.19 0.59
C MET A 1 13.98 27.67 0.68
N LYS A 2 14.62 27.16 1.73
CA LYS A 2 14.92 25.73 1.94
C LYS A 2 13.65 24.97 2.33
N HIS A 3 13.19 24.03 1.51
CA HIS A 3 12.23 23.03 1.97
C HIS A 3 12.97 21.94 2.75
N LYS A 4 12.82 22.02 4.08
CA LYS A 4 13.20 21.01 5.07
C LYS A 4 12.56 19.66 4.73
N GLY A 5 13.29 18.58 4.97
CA GLY A 5 12.91 17.21 4.65
C GLY A 5 11.50 16.83 5.12
N LEU A 6 10.64 16.51 4.14
CA LEU A 6 9.35 15.87 4.31
C LEU A 6 9.49 14.37 4.00
N ILE A 7 10.31 13.65 4.76
CA ILE A 7 10.52 12.21 4.54
C ILE A 7 9.44 11.35 5.27
N ARG A 8 8.50 11.96 6.00
CA ARG A 8 7.47 11.23 6.78
C ARG A 8 6.00 11.54 6.47
N SER A 9 5.67 12.58 5.71
CA SER A 9 4.26 12.98 5.52
C SER A 9 3.47 11.99 4.66
N TYR A 10 4.07 11.48 3.60
CA TYR A 10 3.36 10.63 2.64
C TYR A 10 2.89 9.29 3.23
N GLU A 11 3.64 8.68 4.16
CA GLU A 11 3.23 7.41 4.77
C GLU A 11 1.93 7.54 5.55
N MET A 12 1.74 8.65 6.27
CA MET A 12 0.51 8.92 7.01
C MET A 12 -0.67 9.25 6.08
N GLU A 13 -0.42 10.01 5.00
CA GLU A 13 -1.43 10.34 4.00
C GLU A 13 -1.93 9.09 3.27
N PHE A 14 -1.02 8.20 2.87
CA PHE A 14 -1.40 6.93 2.25
C PHE A 14 -2.17 6.04 3.22
N ALA A 15 -1.72 5.89 4.47
CA ALA A 15 -2.43 5.09 5.47
C ALA A 15 -3.86 5.61 5.70
N PHE A 16 -4.06 6.94 5.73
CA PHE A 16 -5.38 7.54 5.82
C PHE A 16 -6.26 7.21 4.61
N LEU A 17 -5.73 7.37 3.39
CA LEU A 17 -6.45 7.04 2.15
C LEU A 17 -6.85 5.56 2.10
N TYR A 18 -5.99 4.66 2.59
CA TYR A 18 -6.29 3.24 2.70
C TYR A 18 -7.49 2.98 3.60
N ARG A 19 -7.45 3.50 4.84
CA ARG A 19 -8.54 3.34 5.81
C ARG A 19 -9.84 3.91 5.27
N LEU A 20 -9.79 5.08 4.65
CA LEU A 20 -10.97 5.71 4.05
C LEU A 20 -11.54 4.85 2.91
N SER A 21 -10.69 4.31 2.06
CA SER A 21 -11.11 3.47 0.93
C SER A 21 -11.69 2.14 1.41
N ASP A 22 -11.10 1.50 2.43
CA ASP A 22 -11.64 0.27 3.00
C ASP A 22 -13.03 0.49 3.62
N LEU A 23 -13.18 1.57 4.39
CA LEU A 23 -14.47 1.96 4.95
C LEU A 23 -15.51 2.24 3.84
N ALA A 24 -15.10 2.98 2.81
CA ALA A 24 -15.97 3.31 1.68
C ALA A 24 -16.41 2.05 0.94
N VAL A 25 -15.51 1.07 0.70
CA VAL A 25 -15.85 -0.21 0.06
C VAL A 25 -16.87 -0.99 0.88
N ILE A 26 -16.63 -1.14 2.18
CA ILE A 26 -17.52 -1.91 3.09
C ILE A 26 -18.92 -1.29 3.15
N VAL A 27 -19.00 0.03 3.36
CA VAL A 27 -20.26 0.76 3.50
C VAL A 27 -20.99 0.84 2.16
N THR A 28 -20.31 1.26 1.09
CA THR A 28 -20.94 1.42 -0.23
C THR A 28 -21.46 0.09 -0.75
N PHE A 29 -20.73 -1.02 -0.54
CA PHE A 29 -21.20 -2.33 -0.98
C PHE A 29 -22.47 -2.78 -0.23
N MET A 30 -22.56 -2.55 1.09
CA MET A 30 -23.81 -2.80 1.83
C MET A 30 -24.96 -1.97 1.27
N LEU A 31 -24.74 -0.66 1.06
CA LEU A 31 -25.77 0.23 0.52
C LEU A 31 -26.22 -0.19 -0.88
N LEU A 32 -25.31 -0.62 -1.75
CA LEU A 32 -25.64 -1.13 -3.08
C LEU A 32 -26.50 -2.40 -3.02
N LEU A 33 -26.24 -3.31 -2.08
CA LEU A 33 -27.07 -4.51 -1.89
C LEU A 33 -28.48 -4.14 -1.46
N VAL A 34 -28.62 -3.23 -0.50
CA VAL A 34 -29.92 -2.76 0.01
C VAL A 34 -30.70 -2.00 -1.06
N LEU A 35 -30.04 -1.11 -1.83
CA LEU A 35 -30.68 -0.35 -2.90
C LEU A 35 -31.17 -1.23 -4.06
N LYS A 36 -30.47 -2.34 -4.33
CA LYS A 36 -30.85 -3.27 -5.39
C LYS A 36 -32.05 -4.13 -4.98
N ASP A 37 -32.20 -4.41 -3.69
CA ASP A 37 -33.30 -5.24 -3.21
C ASP A 37 -34.57 -4.41 -2.99
N THR A 38 -35.52 -4.54 -3.92
CA THR A 38 -36.77 -3.75 -3.93
C THR A 38 -37.72 -4.10 -2.78
N ASN A 39 -37.51 -5.26 -2.14
CA ASN A 39 -38.33 -5.71 -1.00
C ASN A 39 -37.80 -5.22 0.36
N THR A 40 -36.57 -4.68 0.40
CA THR A 40 -35.98 -4.17 1.62
C THR A 40 -36.17 -2.66 1.68
N SER A 41 -36.97 -2.18 2.64
CA SER A 41 -36.95 -0.75 2.99
C SER A 41 -35.55 -0.40 3.45
N MET A 42 -34.97 0.71 2.96
CA MET A 42 -33.71 1.25 3.47
C MET A 42 -33.85 1.55 4.97
N ASP A 43 -33.53 0.55 5.79
CA ASP A 43 -33.58 0.66 7.23
C ASP A 43 -32.24 1.20 7.73
N LYS A 44 -32.32 2.10 8.72
CA LYS A 44 -31.16 2.68 9.40
C LYS A 44 -30.23 1.61 9.96
N ASP A 45 -30.77 0.41 10.24
CA ASP A 45 -30.05 -0.71 10.81
C ASP A 45 -28.96 -1.25 9.86
N TYR A 46 -29.19 -1.29 8.55
CA TYR A 46 -28.16 -1.67 7.58
C TYR A 46 -27.03 -0.66 7.51
N VAL A 47 -27.36 0.64 7.59
CA VAL A 47 -26.38 1.72 7.62
C VAL A 47 -25.52 1.60 8.88
N ILE A 48 -26.15 1.47 10.05
CA ILE A 48 -25.46 1.29 11.33
C ILE A 48 -24.56 0.06 11.28
N LEU A 49 -25.08 -1.09 10.84
CA LEU A 49 -24.31 -2.32 10.73
C LEU A 49 -23.09 -2.16 9.82
N SER A 50 -23.24 -1.47 8.69
CA SER A 50 -22.14 -1.24 7.75
C SER A 50 -21.03 -0.36 8.33
N PHE A 51 -21.39 0.69 9.08
CA PHE A 51 -20.42 1.57 9.74
C PHE A 51 -19.75 0.88 10.93
N VAL A 52 -20.51 0.16 11.75
CA VAL A 52 -19.96 -0.63 12.86
C VAL A 52 -19.01 -1.69 12.30
N GLY A 53 -19.40 -2.42 11.27
CA GLY A 53 -18.54 -3.39 10.61
C GLY A 53 -17.30 -2.77 9.97
N GLY A 54 -17.43 -1.61 9.33
CA GLY A 54 -16.30 -0.85 8.80
C GLY A 54 -15.31 -0.44 9.89
N ILE A 55 -15.78 0.13 10.99
CA ILE A 55 -14.94 0.55 12.13
C ILE A 55 -14.27 -0.66 12.79
N SER A 56 -15.02 -1.74 13.02
CA SER A 56 -14.49 -2.99 13.55
C SER A 56 -13.40 -3.57 12.64
N PHE A 57 -13.60 -3.53 11.31
CA PHE A 57 -12.59 -3.94 10.34
C PHE A 57 -11.33 -3.07 10.44
N LEU A 58 -11.47 -1.75 10.51
CA LEU A 58 -10.32 -0.84 10.65
C LEU A 58 -9.49 -1.17 11.89
N PHE A 59 -10.15 -1.47 13.01
CA PHE A 59 -9.48 -1.87 14.25
C PHE A 59 -8.74 -3.20 14.09
N MET A 60 -9.40 -4.23 13.53
CA MET A 60 -8.80 -5.55 13.29
C MET A 60 -7.69 -5.51 12.24
N ALA A 61 -7.74 -4.58 11.29
CA ALA A 61 -6.72 -4.38 10.27
C ALA A 61 -5.51 -3.62 10.83
N GLU A 62 -5.72 -2.65 11.71
CA GLU A 62 -4.65 -1.91 12.38
C GLU A 62 -3.84 -2.83 13.31
N SER A 63 -4.50 -3.71 14.05
CA SER A 63 -3.80 -4.70 14.90
C SER A 63 -2.94 -5.67 14.09
N GLY A 64 -3.34 -5.98 12.86
CA GLY A 64 -2.55 -6.73 11.88
C GLY A 64 -1.45 -5.91 11.18
N ASN A 65 -1.23 -4.65 11.54
CA ASN A 65 -0.30 -3.72 10.89
C ASN A 65 -0.53 -3.53 9.37
N LEU A 66 -1.77 -3.72 8.91
CA LEU A 66 -2.12 -3.67 7.48
C LEU A 66 -1.75 -2.32 6.82
N TYR A 67 -1.77 -1.24 7.60
CA TYR A 67 -1.55 0.12 7.11
C TYR A 67 -0.11 0.63 7.26
N ARG A 68 0.78 -0.10 7.95
CA ARG A 68 2.13 0.39 8.29
C ARG A 68 3.24 -0.01 7.32
N SER A 69 3.08 -1.06 6.53
CA SER A 69 4.20 -1.68 5.79
C SER A 69 4.00 -1.75 4.26
N TRP A 70 3.37 -0.75 3.65
CA TRP A 70 3.00 -0.78 2.22
C TRP A 70 4.19 -1.03 1.26
N ARG A 71 5.42 -0.60 1.62
CA ARG A 71 6.59 -0.68 0.74
C ARG A 71 7.41 -1.96 0.90
N THR A 72 7.32 -2.64 2.04
CA THR A 72 8.18 -3.76 2.43
C THR A 72 7.42 -5.06 2.73
N SER A 73 6.11 -5.01 3.00
CA SER A 73 5.32 -6.23 3.23
C SER A 73 5.06 -6.99 1.93
N SER A 74 5.12 -8.32 1.98
CA SER A 74 4.77 -9.15 0.84
C SER A 74 3.27 -9.03 0.50
N PHE A 75 2.91 -9.08 -0.78
CA PHE A 75 1.51 -9.01 -1.21
C PHE A 75 0.65 -10.11 -0.57
N ARG A 76 1.21 -11.31 -0.43
CA ARG A 76 0.55 -12.46 0.20
C ARG A 76 0.20 -12.22 1.67
N GLU A 77 1.10 -11.58 2.40
CA GLU A 77 0.88 -11.21 3.80
C GLU A 77 -0.26 -10.20 3.94
N GLN A 78 -0.31 -9.17 3.08
CA GLN A 78 -1.42 -8.21 3.07
C GLN A 78 -2.76 -8.90 2.79
N MET A 79 -2.82 -9.81 1.80
CA MET A 79 -4.04 -10.55 1.50
C MET A 79 -4.51 -11.38 2.70
N PHE A 80 -3.57 -12.06 3.36
CA PHE A 80 -3.86 -12.87 4.52
C PHE A 80 -4.41 -12.02 5.67
N ILE A 81 -3.76 -10.89 5.97
CA ILE A 81 -4.21 -9.95 7.01
C ILE A 81 -5.61 -9.43 6.69
N VAL A 82 -5.89 -8.99 5.45
CA VAL A 82 -7.24 -8.53 5.04
C VAL A 82 -8.30 -9.60 5.31
N CYS A 83 -8.05 -10.83 4.86
CA CYS A 83 -9.00 -11.93 5.03
C CYS A 83 -9.22 -12.27 6.51
N MET A 84 -8.14 -12.33 7.31
CA MET A 84 -8.24 -12.61 8.74
C MET A 84 -8.95 -11.48 9.50
N SER A 85 -8.62 -10.22 9.23
CA SER A 85 -9.28 -9.07 9.85
C SER A 85 -10.77 -9.01 9.50
N TRP A 86 -11.13 -9.32 8.25
CA TRP A 86 -12.54 -9.38 7.85
C TRP A 86 -13.28 -10.57 8.48
N LEU A 87 -12.65 -11.74 8.56
CA LEU A 87 -13.23 -12.91 9.22
C LEU A 87 -13.49 -12.65 10.71
N MET A 88 -12.51 -12.08 11.41
CA MET A 88 -12.65 -11.69 12.83
C MET A 88 -13.73 -10.63 13.03
N THR A 89 -13.80 -9.64 12.13
CA THR A 89 -14.84 -8.62 12.14
C THR A 89 -16.22 -9.23 11.94
N SER A 90 -16.38 -10.08 10.92
CA SER A 90 -17.64 -10.74 10.62
C SER A 90 -18.09 -11.62 11.80
N ALA A 91 -17.18 -12.42 12.35
CA ALA A 91 -17.46 -13.25 13.53
C ALA A 91 -17.94 -12.41 14.72
N LEU A 92 -17.28 -11.28 15.00
CA LEU A 92 -17.68 -10.36 16.06
C LEU A 92 -19.07 -9.77 15.80
N LEU A 93 -19.35 -9.31 14.58
CA LEU A 93 -20.66 -8.75 14.22
C LEU A 93 -21.78 -9.79 14.37
N PHE A 94 -21.60 -11.01 13.83
CA PHE A 94 -22.61 -12.05 13.96
C PHE A 94 -22.84 -12.47 15.40
N MET A 95 -21.78 -12.51 16.22
CA MET A 95 -21.90 -12.75 17.65
C MET A 95 -22.79 -11.68 18.30
N VAL A 96 -22.53 -10.40 18.05
CA VAL A 96 -23.33 -9.30 18.58
C VAL A 96 -24.78 -9.36 18.08
N LEU A 97 -24.99 -9.57 16.78
CA LEU A 97 -26.33 -9.67 16.18
C LEU A 97 -27.15 -10.84 16.78
N TYR A 98 -26.50 -11.97 17.04
CA TYR A 98 -27.15 -13.12 17.64
C TYR A 98 -27.51 -12.88 19.11
N PHE A 99 -26.57 -12.40 19.93
CA PHE A 99 -26.82 -12.16 21.36
C PHE A 99 -27.74 -10.98 21.65
N SER A 100 -27.82 -10.01 20.74
CA SER A 100 -28.76 -8.88 20.86
C SER A 100 -30.15 -9.17 20.33
N GLU A 101 -30.39 -10.37 19.78
CA GLU A 101 -31.66 -10.77 19.15
C GLU A 101 -32.08 -9.88 17.96
N VAL A 102 -31.14 -9.10 17.40
CA VAL A 102 -31.37 -8.19 16.27
C VAL A 102 -31.14 -8.91 14.92
N TYR A 103 -30.52 -10.09 14.93
CA TYR A 103 -30.27 -10.89 13.72
C TYR A 103 -31.50 -11.07 12.79
N PRO A 104 -32.74 -11.30 13.29
CA PRO A 104 -33.93 -11.46 12.43
C PRO A 104 -34.35 -10.18 11.69
N LEU A 105 -33.85 -9.00 12.06
CA LEU A 105 -34.14 -7.75 11.36
C LEU A 105 -33.46 -7.67 9.98
N PHE A 106 -32.44 -8.50 9.76
CA PHE A 106 -31.63 -8.45 8.54
C PHE A 106 -31.98 -9.59 7.59
N ASP A 107 -32.00 -9.28 6.30
CA ASP A 107 -32.10 -10.26 5.24
C ASP A 107 -30.82 -11.10 5.18
N ARG A 108 -30.99 -12.42 5.31
CA ARG A 108 -29.89 -13.38 5.38
C ARG A 108 -29.10 -13.44 4.08
N SER A 109 -29.77 -13.26 2.94
CA SER A 109 -29.12 -13.24 1.62
C SER A 109 -28.28 -11.98 1.45
N ILE A 110 -28.75 -10.82 1.92
CA ILE A 110 -27.95 -9.59 1.92
C ILE A 110 -26.70 -9.75 2.81
N LEU A 111 -26.86 -10.25 4.05
CA LEU A 111 -25.72 -10.46 4.95
C LEU A 111 -24.72 -11.49 4.39
N ALA A 112 -25.21 -12.59 3.80
CA ALA A 112 -24.36 -13.61 3.20
C ALA A 112 -23.54 -13.05 2.02
N LEU A 113 -24.18 -12.28 1.12
CA LEU A 113 -23.49 -11.63 0.01
C LEU A 113 -22.48 -10.59 0.51
N TRP A 114 -22.87 -9.79 1.50
CA TRP A 114 -22.00 -8.78 2.08
C TRP A 114 -20.74 -9.41 2.67
N VAL A 115 -20.87 -10.47 3.46
CA VAL A 115 -19.73 -11.12 4.12
C VAL A 115 -18.84 -11.86 3.15
N THR A 116 -19.41 -12.49 2.12
CA THR A 116 -18.65 -13.30 1.15
C THR A 116 -17.94 -12.46 0.09
N ILE A 117 -18.56 -11.38 -0.39
CA ILE A 117 -18.03 -10.58 -1.51
C ILE A 117 -17.15 -9.41 -1.02
N THR A 118 -17.41 -8.84 0.15
CA THR A 118 -16.57 -7.76 0.71
C THR A 118 -15.06 -8.05 0.72
N PRO A 119 -14.55 -9.24 1.13
CA PRO A 119 -13.11 -9.48 1.11
C PRO A 119 -12.56 -9.47 -0.33
N ALA A 120 -13.30 -9.98 -1.31
CA ALA A 120 -12.89 -9.91 -2.71
C ALA A 120 -12.79 -8.47 -3.20
N LEU A 121 -13.74 -7.59 -2.82
CA LEU A 121 -13.71 -6.17 -3.16
C LEU A 121 -12.54 -5.44 -2.49
N LEU A 122 -12.29 -5.70 -1.20
CA LEU A 122 -11.15 -5.13 -0.47
C LEU A 122 -9.82 -5.52 -1.11
N LEU A 123 -9.67 -6.78 -1.52
CA LEU A 123 -8.48 -7.25 -2.23
C LEU A 123 -8.36 -6.61 -3.63
N ALA A 124 -9.45 -6.55 -4.38
CA ALA A 124 -9.47 -5.99 -5.74
C ALA A 124 -9.08 -4.51 -5.77
N TRP A 125 -9.59 -3.71 -4.83
CA TRP A 125 -9.22 -2.29 -4.70
C TRP A 125 -7.70 -2.15 -4.41
N ARG A 126 -7.14 -2.97 -3.51
CA ARG A 126 -5.70 -2.93 -3.18
C ARG A 126 -4.82 -3.29 -4.37
N VAL A 127 -5.20 -4.32 -5.12
CA VAL A 127 -4.51 -4.70 -6.37
C VAL A 127 -4.57 -3.54 -7.36
N THR A 128 -5.73 -2.93 -7.53
CA THR A 128 -5.92 -1.77 -8.41
C THR A 128 -5.01 -0.62 -8.00
N PHE A 129 -5.02 -0.24 -6.73
CA PHE A 129 -4.20 0.84 -6.21
C PHE A 129 -2.69 0.55 -6.35
N ARG A 130 -2.26 -0.69 -6.08
CA ARG A 130 -0.86 -1.10 -6.27
C ARG A 130 -0.43 -1.00 -7.73
N THR A 131 -1.27 -1.45 -8.66
CA THR A 131 -1.00 -1.39 -10.10
C THR A 131 -0.96 0.06 -10.59
N VAL A 132 -1.89 0.91 -10.15
CA VAL A 132 -1.91 2.34 -10.48
C VAL A 132 -0.65 3.02 -9.96
N LEU A 133 -0.24 2.77 -8.72
CA LEU A 133 1.00 3.33 -8.18
C LEU A 133 2.24 2.82 -8.92
N ALA A 134 2.29 1.53 -9.28
CA ALA A 134 3.39 0.99 -10.07
C ALA A 134 3.47 1.64 -11.45
N TYR A 135 2.33 1.89 -12.09
CA TYR A 135 2.26 2.60 -13.38
C TYR A 135 2.72 4.05 -13.26
N LEU A 136 2.23 4.79 -12.24
CA LEU A 136 2.66 6.17 -11.98
C LEU A 136 4.16 6.28 -11.68
N ARG A 137 4.73 5.31 -10.96
CA ARG A 137 6.18 5.23 -10.71
C ARG A 137 6.98 4.99 -11.99
N LYS A 138 6.48 4.14 -12.90
CA LYS A 138 7.09 3.96 -14.22
C LYS A 138 7.07 5.24 -15.07
N MET A 139 6.11 6.14 -14.82
CA MET A 139 6.04 7.46 -15.44
C MET A 139 6.89 8.53 -14.73
N GLY A 140 7.64 8.18 -13.68
CA GLY A 140 8.51 9.11 -12.95
C GLY A 140 7.84 9.87 -11.79
N PHE A 141 6.59 9.52 -11.42
CA PHE A 141 5.93 10.11 -10.26
C PHE A 141 6.28 9.35 -8.97
N ASN A 142 6.56 10.09 -7.88
CA ASN A 142 6.89 9.52 -6.56
C ASN A 142 8.06 8.51 -6.60
N THR A 143 9.03 8.80 -7.47
CA THR A 143 10.29 8.06 -7.57
C THR A 143 11.34 8.71 -6.70
N ARG A 144 12.18 7.89 -6.09
CA ARG A 144 13.35 8.33 -5.32
C ARG A 144 14.61 7.98 -6.09
N THR A 145 15.50 8.94 -6.24
CA THR A 145 16.74 8.76 -6.99
C THR A 145 17.78 8.10 -6.08
N ALA A 146 18.39 7.01 -6.54
CA ALA A 146 19.48 6.33 -5.85
C ALA A 146 20.78 6.41 -6.66
N ILE A 147 21.87 6.70 -5.97
CA ILE A 147 23.23 6.62 -6.50
C ILE A 147 24.03 5.61 -5.69
N ILE A 148 25.04 5.01 -6.32
CA ILE A 148 25.95 4.07 -5.64
C ILE A 148 27.37 4.61 -5.73
N ILE A 149 28.04 4.70 -4.59
CA ILE A 149 29.45 5.10 -4.47
C ILE A 149 30.32 3.84 -4.61
N GLY A 150 31.17 3.83 -5.61
CA GLY A 150 32.07 2.72 -5.90
C GLY A 150 31.42 1.64 -6.76
N GLN A 151 31.89 1.49 -7.99
CA GLN A 151 31.46 0.40 -8.87
C GLN A 151 32.19 -0.88 -8.47
N THR A 152 31.63 -1.57 -7.49
CA THR A 152 32.11 -2.87 -7.02
C THR A 152 31.19 -3.98 -7.53
N PRO A 153 31.62 -5.26 -7.52
CA PRO A 153 30.72 -6.37 -7.85
C PRO A 153 29.42 -6.36 -7.02
N HIS A 154 29.51 -5.96 -5.74
CA HIS A 154 28.34 -5.86 -4.86
C HIS A 154 27.45 -4.68 -5.25
N GLY A 155 28.05 -3.54 -5.58
CA GLY A 155 27.32 -2.37 -6.10
C GLY A 155 26.60 -2.68 -7.42
N ILE A 156 27.20 -3.47 -8.31
CA ILE A 156 26.56 -3.92 -9.55
C ILE A 156 25.36 -4.83 -9.26
N THR A 157 25.47 -5.77 -8.33
CA THR A 157 24.34 -6.60 -7.89
C THR A 157 23.20 -5.73 -7.34
N LEU A 158 23.52 -4.75 -6.49
CA LEU A 158 22.53 -3.82 -5.96
C LEU A 158 21.87 -2.97 -7.08
N ALA A 159 22.65 -2.47 -8.04
CA ALA A 159 22.13 -1.73 -9.18
C ALA A 159 21.16 -2.59 -10.02
N ASN A 160 21.53 -3.84 -10.27
CA ASN A 160 20.67 -4.80 -10.96
C ASN A 160 19.38 -5.05 -10.18
N GLU A 161 19.45 -5.19 -8.85
CA GLU A 161 18.26 -5.41 -8.03
C GLU A 161 17.33 -4.19 -8.04
N ILE A 162 17.89 -2.97 -7.96
CA ILE A 162 17.11 -1.73 -8.08
C ILE A 162 16.45 -1.62 -9.47
N GLN A 163 17.18 -1.93 -10.54
CA GLN A 163 16.62 -1.88 -11.90
C GLN A 163 15.58 -2.97 -12.18
N ASN A 164 15.79 -4.18 -11.64
CA ASN A 164 14.84 -5.28 -11.80
C ASN A 164 13.58 -5.08 -10.96
N HIS A 165 13.66 -4.32 -9.86
CA HIS A 165 12.55 -4.06 -8.94
C HIS A 165 12.08 -2.60 -8.92
N THR A 166 11.80 -2.02 -10.09
CA THR A 166 11.29 -0.65 -10.24
C THR A 166 9.97 -0.39 -9.48
N GLU A 167 9.23 -1.43 -9.09
CA GLU A 167 8.03 -1.32 -8.25
C GLU A 167 8.28 -0.63 -6.91
N HIS A 168 9.51 -0.65 -6.40
CA HIS A 168 9.87 0.07 -5.18
C HIS A 168 9.97 1.58 -5.38
N GLY A 169 9.87 2.07 -6.62
CA GLY A 169 9.94 3.49 -6.96
C GLY A 169 11.33 4.08 -6.70
N VAL A 170 12.38 3.26 -6.83
CA VAL A 170 13.77 3.72 -6.76
C VAL A 170 14.33 3.74 -8.17
N LEU A 171 14.84 4.89 -8.60
CA LEU A 171 15.51 5.04 -9.89
C LEU A 171 17.01 5.04 -9.65
N PHE A 172 17.71 4.05 -10.21
CA PHE A 172 19.15 4.04 -10.21
C PHE A 172 19.68 5.08 -11.21
N ASP A 173 20.37 6.10 -10.72
CA ASP A 173 20.88 7.19 -11.55
C ASP A 173 22.30 6.91 -12.09
N GLY A 174 23.14 6.19 -11.34
CA GLY A 174 24.47 5.80 -11.80
C GLY A 174 25.49 5.60 -10.68
N PHE A 175 26.69 5.17 -11.08
CA PHE A 175 27.83 5.00 -10.18
C PHE A 175 28.66 6.28 -10.07
N TYR A 176 29.25 6.47 -8.89
CA TYR A 176 30.24 7.51 -8.62
C TYR A 176 31.51 6.86 -8.09
N ASP A 177 32.60 6.99 -8.81
CA ASP A 177 33.87 6.33 -8.49
C ASP A 177 35.04 7.19 -8.95
N GLU A 178 36.13 7.15 -8.18
CA GLU A 178 37.38 7.88 -8.47
C GLU A 178 38.47 6.96 -9.03
N ARG A 179 38.22 5.65 -9.09
CA ARG A 179 39.14 4.68 -9.69
C ARG A 179 39.16 4.83 -11.21
N SER A 180 40.32 4.60 -11.80
CA SER A 180 40.53 4.57 -13.24
C SER A 180 39.84 3.35 -13.89
N SER A 181 39.45 3.49 -15.16
CA SER A 181 38.67 2.50 -15.94
C SER A 181 39.30 1.10 -16.02
N ASP A 182 40.62 1.00 -15.86
CA ASP A 182 41.39 -0.24 -15.84
C ASP A 182 41.23 -1.06 -14.55
N ARG A 183 40.79 -0.44 -13.44
CA ARG A 183 40.60 -1.08 -12.13
C ARG A 183 39.14 -1.39 -11.82
N LEU A 184 38.24 -1.10 -12.76
CA LEU A 184 36.81 -1.23 -12.57
C LEU A 184 36.31 -2.55 -13.17
N PRO A 185 35.35 -3.22 -12.51
CA PRO A 185 34.70 -4.39 -13.07
C PRO A 185 33.91 -3.99 -14.34
N SER A 186 33.87 -4.88 -15.33
CA SER A 186 33.04 -4.69 -16.52
C SER A 186 31.57 -4.62 -16.13
N SER A 187 30.89 -3.54 -16.55
CA SER A 187 29.49 -3.28 -16.23
C SER A 187 28.89 -2.36 -17.29
N GLU A 188 27.61 -2.57 -17.58
CA GLU A 188 26.83 -1.75 -18.52
C GLU A 188 26.47 -0.36 -17.95
N TYR A 189 26.73 -0.14 -16.65
CA TYR A 189 26.36 1.09 -15.97
C TYR A 189 27.48 2.14 -16.03
N PRO A 190 27.19 3.37 -16.50
CA PRO A 190 28.20 4.41 -16.61
C PRO A 190 28.57 4.99 -15.23
N ILE A 191 29.82 5.43 -15.11
CA ILE A 191 30.26 6.29 -14.01
C ILE A 191 29.88 7.73 -14.36
N LYS A 192 29.05 8.34 -13.53
CA LYS A 192 28.55 9.71 -13.74
C LYS A 192 29.43 10.80 -13.14
N GLY A 193 30.43 10.44 -12.33
CA GLY A 193 31.42 11.39 -11.81
C GLY A 193 32.19 10.88 -10.60
N ALA A 194 32.93 11.79 -9.97
CA ALA A 194 33.70 11.54 -8.75
C ALA A 194 32.82 11.52 -7.49
N VAL A 195 33.30 10.88 -6.42
CA VAL A 195 32.57 10.72 -5.15
C VAL A 195 32.17 12.07 -4.54
N ASN A 196 33.01 13.10 -4.69
CA ASN A 196 32.69 14.45 -4.22
C ASN A 196 31.44 15.04 -4.89
N GLN A 197 31.21 14.73 -6.18
CA GLN A 197 30.01 15.19 -6.89
C GLN A 197 28.75 14.49 -6.37
N ALA A 198 28.83 13.20 -6.06
CA ALA A 198 27.75 12.45 -5.41
C ALA A 198 27.33 13.11 -4.10
N LEU A 199 28.32 13.46 -3.26
CA LEU A 199 28.11 14.11 -1.97
C LEU A 199 27.49 15.51 -2.12
N GLU A 200 27.91 16.29 -3.12
CA GLU A 200 27.28 17.58 -3.40
C GLU A 200 25.82 17.45 -3.82
N ARG A 201 25.51 16.50 -4.72
CA ARG A 201 24.13 16.26 -5.17
C ARG A 201 23.23 15.79 -4.03
N ALA A 202 23.74 14.92 -3.16
CA ALA A 202 23.04 14.50 -1.94
C ALA A 202 22.77 15.69 -1.01
N LYS A 203 23.75 16.59 -0.80
CA LYS A 203 23.58 17.82 0.01
C LYS A 203 22.55 18.79 -0.58
N ARG A 204 22.41 18.82 -1.92
CA ARG A 204 21.42 19.64 -2.63
C ARG A 204 20.02 19.02 -2.65
N GLY A 205 19.86 17.77 -2.21
CA GLY A 205 18.60 17.04 -2.22
C GLY A 205 18.19 16.55 -3.61
N GLU A 206 19.13 16.47 -4.56
CA GLU A 206 18.89 15.95 -5.91
C GLU A 206 18.84 14.41 -5.95
N VAL A 207 19.27 13.78 -4.85
CA VAL A 207 19.33 12.32 -4.68
C VAL A 207 18.78 11.96 -3.31
N ASP A 208 17.95 10.93 -3.26
CA ASP A 208 17.28 10.47 -2.04
C ASP A 208 18.05 9.37 -1.30
N TYR A 209 18.74 8.49 -2.05
CA TYR A 209 19.50 7.37 -1.50
C TYR A 209 20.94 7.37 -2.01
N VAL A 210 21.87 7.20 -1.07
CA VAL A 210 23.29 7.02 -1.34
C VAL A 210 23.69 5.69 -0.72
N TYR A 211 24.13 4.75 -1.56
CA TYR A 211 24.63 3.44 -1.17
C TYR A 211 26.14 3.35 -1.34
#